data_AF-A0A928ZSY7-F1
#
_entry.id   AF-A0A928ZSY7-F1
#
_cell.length_a   1.000
_cell.length_b   1.000
_cell.length_c   1.000
_cell.angle_alpha   90.00
_cell.angle_beta   90.00
_cell.angle_gamma   90.00
#
_symmetry.space_group_name_H-M   'P 1'
#
loop_
_entity.id
_entity.type
_entity.pdbx_description
1 polymer ?
#
loop_
_entity_poly.entity_id
_entity_poly.type
_entity_poly.pdbx_seq_one_letter_code
_entity_poly.pdbx_strand_id
1 'polypeptide(L)'
;NVVLEPQTAGNSFDFDYNISNIGGAATGNYTVSFYLSGNDFISGADKSLGSVSLRSLAAGATTGNLTTRLTMPGVNDAFWLANGGNGDYTVGMIIDSANTVTESNEGNNRNQGQLIDFDTLVVNGTTAADLVGSSSNVVQEPLTAGATFDFDYVVQNLGGISTGQPIKVSFYLSSNATISSADYFLGEATVGNLAAGASTAALSKQLTLPQPGDPFWTGNGTYHIGMIVDSGNVVAEANETNNRNRGDLIDRDAVLITGTQKADLLATLGNVILEPQNAGSTFTFEFDISNQGGLATGAFDVQFYLSSNSTISTSDQLLGTTTLSSLSANSSTGTLTVDLTLPGINDSFWQGDGTYYVGTLIDSGNAVDESNETNNRNRGLLLDYDDLVVNKTAQIGRRENDDFIGTDAADFFQGLRGDDDIFGNGGNDILRGGRGDDDIVGGRGSDIVNGERGDDFLVGVDTATTINPGSNQIDRLIGGLGDDTFFLGNSNQSYYTDTTSTDYAIIADYTAGEDLIVLHGNANSYSLGTPAAGLPSGTGIFQGNELVAIVQGDTAALSLTSGAFGYL
;
A
#
# COMPACT_ATOMS: atom_id res chain seq x y z
N ASN A 1 12.44 -60.18 -28.25
CA ASN A 1 12.71 -60.53 -26.84
C ASN A 1 14.18 -60.38 -26.54
N VAL A 2 14.48 -59.76 -25.42
CA VAL A 2 15.80 -59.67 -24.82
C VAL A 2 16.02 -60.95 -24.00
N VAL A 3 17.12 -61.64 -24.27
CA VAL A 3 17.33 -63.01 -23.74
C VAL A 3 17.75 -63.00 -22.26
N LEU A 4 18.26 -61.88 -21.72
CA LEU A 4 18.74 -61.74 -20.34
C LEU A 4 18.44 -60.35 -19.77
N GLU A 5 18.09 -60.25 -18.50
CA GLU A 5 17.87 -58.96 -17.82
C GLU A 5 18.41 -59.00 -16.37
N PRO A 6 18.83 -57.87 -15.79
CA PRO A 6 18.92 -56.51 -16.35
C PRO A 6 20.10 -56.34 -17.33
N GLN A 7 20.02 -55.33 -18.20
CA GLN A 7 21.12 -54.92 -19.08
C GLN A 7 21.96 -53.82 -18.43
N THR A 8 23.21 -53.65 -18.90
CA THR A 8 24.11 -52.58 -18.44
C THR A 8 24.45 -51.66 -19.60
N ALA A 9 24.48 -50.35 -19.39
CA ALA A 9 24.88 -49.41 -20.42
C ALA A 9 26.24 -49.82 -21.05
N GLY A 10 26.32 -49.75 -22.38
CA GLY A 10 27.48 -50.17 -23.18
C GLY A 10 27.69 -51.67 -23.37
N ASN A 11 26.89 -52.54 -22.75
CA ASN A 11 26.99 -53.97 -22.96
C ASN A 11 26.38 -54.41 -24.31
N SER A 12 26.66 -55.65 -24.73
CA SER A 12 25.98 -56.26 -25.88
C SER A 12 25.06 -57.38 -25.41
N PHE A 13 23.90 -57.49 -26.05
CA PHE A 13 22.88 -58.49 -25.75
C PHE A 13 22.30 -59.08 -27.03
N ASP A 14 21.72 -60.27 -26.91
CA ASP A 14 21.06 -60.95 -28.01
C ASP A 14 19.57 -60.59 -28.00
N PHE A 15 19.06 -60.16 -29.16
CA PHE A 15 17.66 -59.83 -29.39
C PHE A 15 17.05 -60.83 -30.37
N ASP A 16 16.07 -61.58 -29.88
CA ASP A 16 15.36 -62.62 -30.64
C ASP A 16 14.08 -62.07 -31.26
N TYR A 17 13.87 -62.34 -32.54
CA TYR A 17 12.72 -61.85 -33.31
C TYR A 17 12.37 -62.78 -34.47
N ASN A 18 11.13 -62.70 -34.95
CA ASN A 18 10.69 -63.35 -36.18
C ASN A 18 9.90 -62.36 -37.04
N ILE A 19 9.90 -62.57 -38.36
CA ILE A 19 9.21 -61.69 -39.31
C ILE A 19 8.39 -62.57 -40.24
N SER A 20 7.12 -62.19 -40.43
CA SER A 20 6.18 -62.88 -41.33
C SER A 20 5.75 -61.95 -42.45
N ASN A 21 5.90 -62.40 -43.68
CA ASN A 21 5.28 -61.74 -44.84
C ASN A 21 3.81 -62.19 -44.93
N ILE A 22 2.89 -61.34 -44.48
CA ILE A 22 1.44 -61.60 -44.52
C ILE A 22 0.79 -61.20 -45.86
N GLY A 23 1.56 -60.64 -46.79
CA GLY A 23 1.10 -60.19 -48.10
C GLY A 23 1.07 -61.29 -49.17
N GLY A 24 0.52 -60.94 -50.33
CA GLY A 24 0.36 -61.86 -51.48
C GLY A 24 1.56 -61.94 -52.44
N ALA A 25 2.64 -61.21 -52.18
CA ALA A 25 3.83 -61.14 -53.04
C ALA A 25 5.12 -61.28 -52.22
N ALA A 26 6.22 -61.69 -52.86
CA ALA A 26 7.52 -61.76 -52.21
C ALA A 26 8.09 -60.36 -51.96
N THR A 27 8.76 -60.15 -50.82
CA THR A 27 9.17 -58.81 -50.34
C THR A 27 10.36 -58.18 -51.08
N GLY A 28 11.17 -58.93 -51.84
CA GLY A 28 12.53 -58.48 -52.16
C GLY A 28 13.41 -58.37 -50.90
N ASN A 29 14.65 -57.88 -51.01
CA ASN A 29 15.48 -57.66 -49.82
C ASN A 29 14.95 -56.48 -49.01
N TYR A 30 14.96 -56.57 -47.68
CA TYR A 30 14.41 -55.54 -46.78
C TYR A 30 15.33 -55.32 -45.56
N THR A 31 15.22 -54.15 -44.92
CA THR A 31 16.07 -53.78 -43.77
C THR A 31 15.27 -53.63 -42.49
N VAL A 32 15.70 -54.33 -41.45
CA VAL A 32 15.15 -54.24 -40.10
C VAL A 32 16.08 -53.39 -39.26
N SER A 33 15.57 -52.32 -38.65
CA SER A 33 16.34 -51.45 -37.75
C SER A 33 15.85 -51.58 -36.32
N PHE A 34 16.76 -51.55 -35.35
CA PHE A 34 16.48 -51.73 -33.93
C PHE A 34 16.69 -50.41 -33.17
N TYR A 35 15.84 -50.16 -32.19
CA TYR A 35 15.79 -48.89 -31.47
C TYR A 35 15.55 -49.08 -29.98
N LEU A 36 16.06 -48.14 -29.19
CA LEU A 36 15.85 -48.01 -27.75
C LEU A 36 15.12 -46.69 -27.44
N SER A 37 14.03 -46.78 -26.68
CA SER A 37 13.16 -45.67 -26.28
C SER A 37 13.04 -45.58 -24.76
N GLY A 38 12.88 -44.36 -24.26
CA GLY A 38 12.55 -44.07 -22.86
C GLY A 38 11.04 -44.10 -22.55
N ASN A 39 10.21 -44.52 -23.51
CA ASN A 39 8.78 -44.71 -23.34
C ASN A 39 8.31 -45.99 -24.05
N ASP A 40 7.04 -46.35 -23.86
CA ASP A 40 6.43 -47.59 -24.38
C ASP A 40 6.23 -47.63 -25.91
N PHE A 41 6.80 -46.68 -26.66
CA PHE A 41 6.62 -46.56 -28.11
C PHE A 41 7.96 -46.54 -28.86
N ILE A 42 8.04 -47.30 -29.95
CA ILE A 42 9.21 -47.35 -30.84
C ILE A 42 8.92 -46.59 -32.13
N SER A 43 9.84 -45.70 -32.48
CA SER A 43 9.79 -44.81 -33.63
C SER A 43 11.18 -44.66 -34.28
N GLY A 44 11.21 -44.14 -35.51
CA GLY A 44 12.48 -43.84 -36.18
C GLY A 44 13.27 -42.67 -35.58
N ALA A 45 12.71 -41.97 -34.59
CA ALA A 45 13.38 -40.89 -33.87
C ALA A 45 14.16 -41.40 -32.64
N ASP A 46 13.92 -42.64 -32.22
CA ASP A 46 14.54 -43.25 -31.04
C ASP A 46 16.01 -43.62 -31.28
N LYS A 47 16.70 -44.03 -30.21
CA LYS A 47 18.12 -44.32 -30.29
C LYS A 47 18.36 -45.60 -31.07
N SER A 48 18.89 -45.47 -32.28
CA SER A 48 19.23 -46.62 -33.12
C SER A 48 20.33 -47.47 -32.46
N LEU A 49 20.08 -48.78 -32.38
CA LEU A 49 21.02 -49.80 -31.91
C LEU A 49 21.72 -50.56 -33.06
N GLY A 50 21.28 -50.32 -34.29
CA GLY A 50 21.79 -50.95 -35.51
C GLY A 50 20.69 -51.45 -36.44
N SER A 51 21.09 -52.10 -37.52
CA SER A 51 20.18 -52.66 -38.52
C SER A 51 20.73 -53.92 -39.18
N VAL A 52 19.85 -54.72 -39.77
CA VAL A 52 20.18 -55.94 -40.50
C VAL A 52 19.38 -56.02 -41.80
N SER A 53 20.06 -56.33 -42.90
CA SER A 53 19.41 -56.59 -44.18
C SER A 53 19.07 -58.07 -44.33
N LEU A 54 17.81 -58.36 -44.58
CA LEU A 54 17.30 -59.71 -44.79
C LEU A 54 17.01 -59.95 -46.28
N ARG A 55 17.13 -61.21 -46.68
CA ARG A 55 16.81 -61.65 -48.04
C ARG A 55 15.30 -61.73 -48.22
N SER A 56 14.87 -61.76 -49.48
CA SER A 56 13.46 -61.89 -49.83
C SER A 56 12.73 -63.03 -49.11
N LEU A 57 11.55 -62.69 -48.59
CA LEU A 57 10.63 -63.60 -47.92
C LEU A 57 9.42 -63.84 -48.84
N ALA A 58 9.14 -65.11 -49.13
CA ALA A 58 8.00 -65.48 -49.98
C ALA A 58 6.66 -65.08 -49.33
N ALA A 59 5.62 -64.91 -50.15
CA ALA A 59 4.26 -64.63 -49.68
C ALA A 59 3.80 -65.69 -48.66
N GLY A 60 3.34 -65.27 -47.49
CA GLY A 60 2.90 -66.14 -46.40
C GLY A 60 4.01 -66.83 -45.61
N ALA A 61 5.29 -66.55 -45.88
CA ALA A 61 6.41 -67.19 -45.18
C ALA A 61 6.85 -66.39 -43.94
N THR A 62 7.49 -67.09 -42.99
CA THR A 62 8.09 -66.53 -41.77
C THR A 62 9.58 -66.88 -41.73
N THR A 63 10.42 -65.98 -41.22
CA THR A 63 11.89 -66.16 -41.14
C THR A 63 12.36 -67.27 -40.18
N GLY A 64 11.48 -67.84 -39.36
CA GLY A 64 11.87 -68.54 -38.13
C GLY A 64 12.41 -67.57 -37.07
N ASN A 65 12.91 -68.10 -35.94
CA ASN A 65 13.55 -67.28 -34.91
C ASN A 65 14.92 -66.82 -35.41
N LEU A 66 15.11 -65.51 -35.47
CA LEU A 66 16.37 -64.86 -35.77
C LEU A 66 16.91 -64.24 -34.48
N THR A 67 18.23 -64.18 -34.37
CA THR A 67 18.93 -63.52 -33.25
C THR A 67 19.88 -62.49 -33.83
N THR A 68 19.78 -61.25 -33.38
CA THR A 68 20.76 -60.19 -33.67
C THR A 68 21.42 -59.74 -32.38
N ARG A 69 22.75 -59.63 -32.40
CA ARG A 69 23.51 -59.08 -31.28
C ARG A 69 23.52 -57.56 -31.36
N LEU A 70 22.86 -56.90 -30.43
CA LEU A 70 22.79 -55.44 -30.30
C LEU A 70 23.74 -54.95 -29.22
N THR A 71 24.14 -53.67 -29.29
CA THR A 71 24.98 -53.04 -28.27
C THR A 71 24.25 -51.84 -27.71
N MET A 72 24.11 -51.79 -26.39
CA MET A 72 23.55 -50.66 -25.68
C MET A 72 24.40 -49.41 -25.93
N PRO A 73 23.79 -48.21 -25.94
CA PRO A 73 24.55 -46.96 -25.92
C PRO A 73 25.60 -46.99 -24.80
N GLY A 74 26.80 -46.49 -25.09
CA GLY A 74 27.90 -46.49 -24.11
C GLY A 74 27.50 -45.78 -22.82
N VAL A 75 28.22 -46.05 -21.73
CA VAL A 75 27.89 -45.51 -20.39
C VAL A 75 27.82 -43.97 -20.31
N ASN A 76 28.43 -43.25 -21.28
CA ASN A 76 28.43 -41.78 -21.41
C ASN A 76 27.55 -41.26 -22.57
N ASP A 77 26.70 -42.10 -23.16
CA ASP A 77 25.86 -41.69 -24.28
C ASP A 77 24.79 -40.69 -23.82
N ALA A 78 24.60 -39.59 -24.58
CA ALA A 78 23.62 -38.56 -24.28
C ALA A 78 22.17 -39.07 -24.24
N PHE A 79 21.91 -40.26 -24.80
CA PHE A 79 20.62 -40.94 -24.68
C PHE A 79 20.20 -41.14 -23.21
N TRP A 80 21.12 -41.57 -22.34
CA TRP A 80 20.81 -41.85 -20.94
C TRP A 80 20.44 -40.58 -20.17
N LEU A 81 21.15 -39.49 -20.47
CA LEU A 81 20.87 -38.14 -19.96
C LEU A 81 19.42 -37.75 -20.31
N ALA A 82 19.04 -37.86 -21.58
CA ALA A 82 17.72 -37.44 -22.04
C ALA A 82 16.54 -38.28 -21.51
N ASN A 83 16.79 -39.44 -20.87
CA ASN A 83 15.76 -40.41 -20.51
C ASN A 83 15.85 -40.92 -19.05
N GLY A 84 16.51 -40.20 -18.15
CA GLY A 84 16.46 -40.47 -16.70
C GLY A 84 17.48 -41.49 -16.17
N GLY A 85 18.54 -41.81 -16.93
CA GLY A 85 19.64 -42.63 -16.42
C GLY A 85 19.30 -44.12 -16.27
N ASN A 86 19.37 -44.66 -15.04
CA ASN A 86 19.02 -46.06 -14.81
C ASN A 86 17.50 -46.21 -14.71
N GLY A 87 16.93 -47.27 -15.29
CA GLY A 87 15.48 -47.47 -15.24
C GLY A 87 14.96 -48.46 -16.27
N ASP A 88 13.66 -48.42 -16.48
CA ASP A 88 12.96 -49.26 -17.44
C ASP A 88 12.97 -48.58 -18.82
N TYR A 89 13.33 -49.35 -19.84
CA TYR A 89 13.41 -48.89 -21.22
C TYR A 89 12.73 -49.87 -22.16
N THR A 90 12.32 -49.38 -23.32
CA THR A 90 11.71 -50.20 -24.36
C THR A 90 12.68 -50.37 -25.52
N VAL A 91 12.94 -51.63 -25.92
CA VAL A 91 13.71 -51.96 -27.12
C VAL A 91 12.82 -52.63 -28.14
N GLY A 92 12.88 -52.20 -29.40
CA GLY A 92 12.09 -52.83 -30.46
C GLY A 92 12.66 -52.65 -31.84
N MET A 93 11.88 -53.04 -32.85
CA MET A 93 12.31 -53.08 -34.24
C MET A 93 11.30 -52.42 -35.19
N ILE A 94 11.82 -51.81 -36.27
CA ILE A 94 11.03 -51.30 -37.40
C ILE A 94 11.43 -52.10 -38.65
N ILE A 95 10.46 -52.79 -39.22
CA ILE A 95 10.61 -53.60 -40.44
C ILE A 95 10.55 -52.68 -41.66
N ASP A 96 11.31 -53.02 -42.70
CA ASP A 96 11.49 -52.21 -43.90
C ASP A 96 11.70 -50.71 -43.61
N SER A 97 12.57 -50.43 -42.63
CA SER A 97 12.88 -49.04 -42.19
C SER A 97 13.42 -48.13 -43.30
N ALA A 98 13.87 -48.70 -44.43
CA ALA A 98 14.31 -47.96 -45.61
C ALA A 98 13.18 -47.71 -46.63
N ASN A 99 11.97 -48.21 -46.36
CA ASN A 99 10.77 -48.10 -47.19
C ASN A 99 11.02 -48.58 -48.64
N THR A 100 11.67 -49.74 -48.76
CA THR A 100 12.14 -50.32 -50.02
C THR A 100 11.20 -51.37 -50.59
N VAL A 101 10.30 -51.90 -49.76
CA VAL A 101 9.25 -52.85 -50.12
C VAL A 101 7.94 -52.09 -50.17
N THR A 102 7.23 -52.16 -51.30
CA THR A 102 5.87 -51.60 -51.35
C THR A 102 4.89 -52.61 -50.77
N GLU A 103 4.22 -52.22 -49.71
CA GLU A 103 3.33 -53.09 -48.96
C GLU A 103 1.85 -52.73 -49.15
N SER A 104 0.96 -53.71 -48.92
CA SER A 104 -0.48 -53.44 -48.92
C SER A 104 -0.92 -52.58 -47.72
N ASN A 105 -0.07 -52.50 -46.68
CA ASN A 105 -0.27 -51.67 -45.52
C ASN A 105 1.09 -51.23 -44.98
N GLU A 106 1.49 -49.98 -45.23
CA GLU A 106 2.77 -49.44 -44.70
C GLU A 106 2.71 -49.13 -43.19
N GLY A 107 1.52 -49.22 -42.58
CA GLY A 107 1.27 -48.81 -41.20
C GLY A 107 1.47 -49.90 -40.14
N ASN A 108 1.78 -51.14 -40.54
CA ASN A 108 1.96 -52.27 -39.62
C ASN A 108 3.41 -52.80 -39.58
N ASN A 109 4.35 -52.09 -40.22
CA ASN A 109 5.79 -52.35 -40.18
C ASN A 109 6.48 -51.84 -38.91
N ARG A 110 5.71 -51.10 -38.12
CA ARG A 110 5.92 -50.68 -36.73
C ARG A 110 4.54 -50.76 -36.09
N ASN A 111 4.39 -51.21 -34.84
CA ASN A 111 3.05 -51.32 -34.26
C ASN A 111 2.78 -50.41 -33.06
N GLN A 112 1.50 -50.09 -33.01
CA GLN A 112 0.70 -49.21 -32.20
C GLN A 112 0.37 -49.86 -30.84
N GLY A 113 1.38 -50.29 -30.08
CA GLY A 113 1.20 -50.65 -28.66
C GLY A 113 0.59 -52.03 -28.36
N GLN A 114 0.88 -53.06 -29.17
CA GLN A 114 0.65 -54.47 -28.79
C GLN A 114 2.00 -55.19 -28.65
N LEU A 115 2.19 -55.95 -27.55
CA LEU A 115 3.41 -56.61 -27.03
C LEU A 115 4.14 -57.61 -27.98
N ILE A 116 4.28 -57.31 -29.28
CA ILE A 116 4.78 -58.26 -30.29
C ILE A 116 6.08 -57.76 -30.95
N ASP A 117 6.37 -56.46 -30.93
CA ASP A 117 7.49 -55.81 -31.65
C ASP A 117 8.51 -55.07 -30.75
N PHE A 118 8.27 -55.03 -29.44
CA PHE A 118 9.20 -54.51 -28.45
C PHE A 118 9.26 -55.39 -27.20
N ASP A 119 10.32 -55.21 -26.42
CA ASP A 119 10.49 -55.78 -25.09
C ASP A 119 10.82 -54.64 -24.12
N THR A 120 10.41 -54.77 -22.86
CA THR A 120 10.77 -53.81 -21.81
C THR A 120 11.87 -54.41 -20.97
N LEU A 121 12.96 -53.68 -20.76
CA LEU A 121 14.12 -54.15 -20.02
C LEU A 121 14.63 -53.10 -19.03
N VAL A 122 15.17 -53.58 -17.92
CA VAL A 122 15.84 -52.72 -16.92
C VAL A 122 17.28 -52.45 -17.35
N VAL A 123 17.69 -51.18 -17.41
CA VAL A 123 19.08 -50.75 -17.69
C VAL A 123 19.73 -50.15 -16.45
N ASN A 124 20.95 -50.61 -16.15
CA ASN A 124 21.80 -50.10 -15.07
C ASN A 124 23.18 -49.60 -15.57
N GLY A 125 23.92 -48.88 -14.72
CA GLY A 125 25.33 -48.54 -14.94
C GLY A 125 25.59 -47.32 -15.82
N THR A 126 24.67 -46.35 -15.81
CA THR A 126 24.88 -45.03 -16.44
C THR A 126 25.80 -44.14 -15.59
N THR A 127 26.34 -43.04 -16.15
CA THR A 127 27.42 -42.25 -15.53
C THR A 127 27.01 -40.94 -14.87
N ALA A 128 25.73 -40.63 -14.76
CA ALA A 128 25.24 -39.41 -14.11
C ALA A 128 24.39 -39.74 -12.87
N ALA A 129 24.48 -38.88 -11.85
CA ALA A 129 23.48 -38.85 -10.77
C ALA A 129 22.16 -38.31 -11.34
N ASP A 130 21.03 -38.49 -10.68
CA ASP A 130 19.74 -37.93 -11.10
C ASP A 130 18.89 -37.67 -9.86
N LEU A 131 18.82 -36.42 -9.41
CA LEU A 131 18.31 -36.05 -8.10
C LEU A 131 16.89 -35.53 -8.18
N VAL A 132 16.02 -36.14 -7.38
CA VAL A 132 14.62 -35.77 -7.29
C VAL A 132 14.17 -35.65 -5.84
N GLY A 133 13.17 -34.80 -5.62
CA GLY A 133 12.34 -34.85 -4.43
C GLY A 133 11.31 -35.96 -4.55
N SER A 134 11.37 -36.98 -3.69
CA SER A 134 10.45 -38.11 -3.75
C SER A 134 9.30 -38.03 -2.73
N SER A 135 9.31 -37.04 -1.84
CA SER A 135 8.23 -36.71 -0.91
C SER A 135 8.45 -35.31 -0.33
N SER A 136 7.35 -34.59 -0.11
CA SER A 136 7.28 -33.32 0.62
C SER A 136 5.98 -33.23 1.42
N ASN A 137 6.03 -32.77 2.66
CA ASN A 137 4.84 -32.57 3.49
C ASN A 137 5.07 -31.45 4.50
N VAL A 138 4.12 -30.54 4.61
CA VAL A 138 4.04 -29.59 5.71
C VAL A 138 3.34 -30.27 6.88
N VAL A 139 4.03 -30.40 8.02
CA VAL A 139 3.53 -31.22 9.13
C VAL A 139 2.35 -30.55 9.85
N GLN A 140 2.32 -29.21 9.88
CA GLN A 140 1.31 -28.43 10.59
C GLN A 140 0.41 -27.66 9.63
N GLU A 141 -0.89 -27.96 9.64
CA GLU A 141 -1.90 -27.27 8.83
C GLU A 141 -3.21 -27.04 9.61
N PRO A 142 -3.95 -25.91 9.39
CA PRO A 142 -3.58 -24.78 8.53
C PRO A 142 -2.48 -23.92 9.17
N LEU A 143 -1.79 -23.12 8.34
CA LEU A 143 -0.77 -22.18 8.82
C LEU A 143 -1.31 -20.75 8.90
N THR A 144 -0.68 -19.95 9.76
CA THR A 144 -0.84 -18.49 9.80
C THR A 144 0.45 -17.84 9.32
N ALA A 145 0.38 -16.69 8.64
CA ALA A 145 1.58 -15.94 8.27
C ALA A 145 2.46 -15.67 9.51
N GLY A 146 3.77 -15.68 9.31
CA GLY A 146 4.78 -15.60 10.38
C GLY A 146 4.99 -16.89 11.20
N ALA A 147 4.17 -17.93 11.03
CA ALA A 147 4.33 -19.17 11.78
C ALA A 147 5.61 -19.94 11.40
N THR A 148 6.20 -20.60 12.39
CA THR A 148 7.21 -21.64 12.20
C THR A 148 6.54 -23.00 12.00
N PHE A 149 7.03 -23.79 11.07
CA PHE A 149 6.49 -25.12 10.77
C PHE A 149 7.62 -26.07 10.35
N ASP A 150 7.37 -27.37 10.46
CA ASP A 150 8.28 -28.42 10.00
C ASP A 150 7.88 -28.87 8.60
N PHE A 151 8.86 -28.94 7.71
CA PHE A 151 8.74 -29.46 6.36
C PHE A 151 9.48 -30.79 6.27
N ASP A 152 8.72 -31.87 6.11
CA ASP A 152 9.25 -33.22 5.95
C ASP A 152 9.49 -33.52 4.48
N TYR A 153 10.65 -34.09 4.15
CA TYR A 153 11.05 -34.34 2.77
C TYR A 153 11.97 -35.55 2.60
N VAL A 154 11.98 -36.12 1.39
CA VAL A 154 12.88 -37.20 0.98
C VAL A 154 13.56 -36.83 -0.33
N VAL A 155 14.88 -37.03 -0.39
CA VAL A 155 15.69 -36.87 -1.61
C VAL A 155 16.13 -38.23 -2.11
N GLN A 156 16.02 -38.43 -3.42
CA GLN A 156 16.41 -39.67 -4.08
C GLN A 156 17.37 -39.38 -5.24
N ASN A 157 18.36 -40.25 -5.40
CA ASN A 157 19.22 -40.30 -6.58
C ASN A 157 18.79 -41.49 -7.46
N LEU A 158 18.07 -41.22 -8.54
CA LEU A 158 17.68 -42.20 -9.55
C LEU A 158 18.85 -42.60 -10.46
N GLY A 159 19.93 -41.82 -10.44
CA GLY A 159 21.08 -41.96 -11.33
C GLY A 159 21.99 -43.14 -11.01
N GLY A 160 22.90 -43.41 -11.95
CA GLY A 160 23.80 -44.57 -11.92
C GLY A 160 25.10 -44.37 -11.16
N ILE A 161 25.41 -43.15 -10.73
CA ILE A 161 26.57 -42.85 -9.88
C ILE A 161 26.16 -42.16 -8.58
N SER A 162 27.05 -42.22 -7.59
CA SER A 162 26.91 -41.41 -6.38
C SER A 162 27.10 -39.92 -6.71
N THR A 163 26.42 -39.03 -5.99
CA THR A 163 26.55 -37.58 -6.20
C THR A 163 27.98 -37.06 -6.02
N GLY A 164 28.82 -37.80 -5.28
CA GLY A 164 30.23 -37.48 -5.02
C GLY A 164 30.45 -36.30 -4.07
N GLN A 165 29.39 -35.58 -3.74
CA GLN A 165 29.39 -34.36 -2.93
C GLN A 165 28.02 -34.13 -2.28
N PRO A 166 27.96 -33.27 -1.23
CA PRO A 166 26.70 -32.91 -0.60
C PRO A 166 25.75 -32.18 -1.56
N ILE A 167 24.45 -32.40 -1.37
CA ILE A 167 23.37 -31.85 -2.19
C ILE A 167 22.74 -30.68 -1.44
N LYS A 168 22.55 -29.55 -2.13
CA LYS A 168 21.87 -28.38 -1.54
C LYS A 168 20.37 -28.41 -1.86
N VAL A 169 19.53 -28.42 -0.83
CA VAL A 169 18.06 -28.37 -0.97
C VAL A 169 17.57 -27.00 -0.50
N SER A 170 16.87 -26.27 -1.37
CA SER A 170 16.28 -24.96 -1.05
C SER A 170 14.77 -25.06 -1.01
N PHE A 171 14.13 -24.38 -0.05
CA PHE A 171 12.69 -24.43 0.20
C PHE A 171 12.05 -23.10 -0.16
N TYR A 172 10.88 -23.16 -0.79
CA TYR A 172 10.21 -21.98 -1.34
C TYR A 172 8.71 -22.01 -1.07
N LEU A 173 8.14 -20.81 -0.98
CA LEU A 173 6.70 -20.55 -0.91
C LEU A 173 6.25 -19.86 -2.21
N SER A 174 5.25 -20.41 -2.88
CA SER A 174 4.69 -19.91 -4.13
C SER A 174 3.19 -19.65 -4.03
N SER A 175 2.74 -18.62 -4.75
CA SER A 175 1.30 -18.32 -4.96
C SER A 175 0.66 -19.23 -6.00
N ASN A 176 1.45 -19.99 -6.74
CA ASN A 176 0.96 -20.92 -7.76
C ASN A 176 1.56 -22.32 -7.55
N ALA A 177 1.10 -23.28 -8.35
CA ALA A 177 1.51 -24.67 -8.21
C ALA A 177 2.98 -24.93 -8.58
N THR A 178 3.65 -24.02 -9.28
CA THR A 178 5.03 -24.24 -9.74
C THR A 178 6.03 -23.69 -8.73
N ILE A 179 6.95 -24.54 -8.27
CA ILE A 179 8.08 -24.12 -7.45
C ILE A 179 9.27 -23.80 -8.34
N SER A 180 9.85 -22.61 -8.14
CA SER A 180 10.95 -22.05 -8.90
C SER A 180 11.85 -21.20 -8.01
N SER A 181 13.04 -20.88 -8.49
CA SER A 181 13.97 -20.00 -7.78
C SER A 181 13.53 -18.52 -7.73
N ALA A 182 12.42 -18.16 -8.39
CA ALA A 182 11.83 -16.83 -8.33
C ALA A 182 10.78 -16.68 -7.21
N ASP A 183 10.37 -17.80 -6.61
CA ASP A 183 9.41 -17.82 -5.50
C ASP A 183 10.07 -17.38 -4.18
N TYR A 184 9.26 -17.20 -3.13
CA TYR A 184 9.76 -16.69 -1.85
C TYR A 184 10.63 -17.73 -1.16
N PHE A 185 11.91 -17.41 -0.97
CA PHE A 185 12.87 -18.32 -0.33
C PHE A 185 12.62 -18.41 1.18
N LEU A 186 12.36 -19.62 1.69
CA LEU A 186 12.09 -19.89 3.10
C LEU A 186 13.34 -20.38 3.85
N GLY A 187 14.30 -20.98 3.14
CA GLY A 187 15.52 -21.49 3.73
C GLY A 187 16.14 -22.63 2.95
N GLU A 188 17.19 -23.22 3.50
CA GLU A 188 17.95 -24.31 2.86
C GLU A 188 18.39 -25.38 3.87
N ALA A 189 18.72 -26.56 3.33
CA ALA A 189 19.34 -27.68 4.01
C ALA A 189 20.41 -28.31 3.12
N THR A 190 21.30 -29.08 3.74
CA THR A 190 22.33 -29.85 3.03
C THR A 190 22.12 -31.33 3.32
N VAL A 191 21.98 -32.11 2.25
CA VAL A 191 21.92 -33.57 2.30
C VAL A 191 23.33 -34.11 2.00
N GLY A 192 23.75 -35.14 2.74
CA GLY A 192 25.04 -35.79 2.50
C GLY A 192 25.14 -36.43 1.12
N ASN A 193 26.32 -36.95 0.79
CA ASN A 193 26.54 -37.70 -0.44
C ASN A 193 25.54 -38.87 -0.56
N LEU A 194 24.88 -38.99 -1.71
CA LEU A 194 23.85 -40.00 -1.97
C LEU A 194 24.38 -41.01 -2.98
N ALA A 195 24.29 -42.30 -2.67
CA ALA A 195 24.72 -43.38 -3.57
C ALA A 195 23.77 -43.50 -4.77
N ALA A 196 24.21 -44.17 -5.84
CA ALA A 196 23.37 -44.49 -6.99
C ALA A 196 22.12 -45.28 -6.55
N GLY A 197 20.93 -44.88 -7.04
CA GLY A 197 19.65 -45.51 -6.69
C GLY A 197 19.17 -45.32 -5.25
N ALA A 198 19.90 -44.58 -4.40
CA ALA A 198 19.58 -44.46 -2.98
C ALA A 198 18.61 -43.30 -2.69
N SER A 199 17.83 -43.45 -1.62
CA SER A 199 17.01 -42.38 -1.04
C SER A 199 17.48 -42.07 0.38
N THR A 200 17.28 -40.84 0.82
CA THR A 200 17.40 -40.49 2.24
C THR A 200 16.31 -41.18 3.06
N ALA A 201 16.50 -41.29 4.37
CA ALA A 201 15.35 -41.39 5.27
C ALA A 201 14.52 -40.10 5.21
N ALA A 202 13.31 -40.09 5.75
CA ALA A 202 12.54 -38.86 5.93
C ALA A 202 13.37 -37.85 6.75
N LEU A 203 13.62 -36.69 6.14
CA LEU A 203 14.29 -35.55 6.76
C LEU A 203 13.23 -34.53 7.15
N SER A 204 13.54 -33.69 8.13
CA SER A 204 12.66 -32.61 8.56
C SER A 204 13.44 -31.31 8.68
N LYS A 205 12.85 -30.21 8.20
CA LYS A 205 13.43 -28.87 8.28
C LYS A 205 12.39 -27.91 8.85
N GLN A 206 12.73 -27.28 9.97
CA GLN A 206 11.96 -26.15 10.48
C GLN A 206 12.16 -24.91 9.57
N LEU A 207 11.05 -24.34 9.11
CA LEU A 207 10.96 -23.16 8.25
C LEU A 207 10.05 -22.10 8.90
N THR A 208 10.07 -20.88 8.37
CA THR A 208 9.24 -19.76 8.87
C THR A 208 8.56 -19.08 7.70
N LEU A 209 7.25 -18.89 7.78
CA LEU A 209 6.50 -18.13 6.77
C LEU A 209 6.84 -16.62 6.83
N PRO A 210 6.68 -15.89 5.71
CA PRO A 210 6.73 -14.44 5.71
C PRO A 210 5.78 -13.86 6.76
N GLN A 211 6.16 -12.74 7.38
CA GLN A 211 5.33 -12.08 8.39
C GLN A 211 4.00 -11.60 7.77
N PRO A 212 2.91 -11.47 8.56
CA PRO A 212 1.69 -10.82 8.09
C PRO A 212 2.00 -9.42 7.52
N GLY A 213 1.44 -9.08 6.37
CA GLY A 213 1.71 -7.82 5.66
C GLY A 213 2.93 -7.84 4.73
N ASP A 214 3.70 -8.94 4.65
CA ASP A 214 4.75 -9.10 3.65
C ASP A 214 4.16 -8.94 2.22
N PRO A 215 4.81 -8.16 1.31
CA PRO A 215 4.32 -7.93 -0.05
C PRO A 215 4.09 -9.19 -0.90
N PHE A 216 4.67 -10.33 -0.49
CA PHE A 216 4.39 -11.62 -1.12
C PHE A 216 2.91 -12.02 -1.02
N TRP A 217 2.24 -11.68 0.08
CA TRP A 217 0.88 -12.10 0.33
C TRP A 217 -0.11 -11.37 -0.57
N THR A 218 -1.00 -12.13 -1.22
CA THR A 218 -2.15 -11.56 -1.95
C THR A 218 -3.45 -11.66 -1.16
N GLY A 219 -3.38 -12.11 0.10
CA GLY A 219 -4.52 -12.39 0.97
C GLY A 219 -4.54 -13.84 1.45
N ASN A 220 -5.52 -14.16 2.30
CA ASN A 220 -5.69 -15.51 2.82
C ASN A 220 -6.09 -16.46 1.70
N GLY A 221 -5.53 -17.66 1.67
CA GLY A 221 -5.80 -18.60 0.60
C GLY A 221 -4.85 -19.78 0.59
N THR A 222 -4.94 -20.58 -0.48
CA THR A 222 -4.06 -21.71 -0.70
C THR A 222 -2.76 -21.25 -1.35
N TYR A 223 -1.65 -21.59 -0.73
CA TYR A 223 -0.30 -21.39 -1.24
C TYR A 223 0.40 -22.74 -1.36
N HIS A 224 1.55 -22.76 -2.03
CA HIS A 224 2.31 -23.99 -2.24
C HIS A 224 3.70 -23.86 -1.62
N ILE A 225 4.07 -24.82 -0.78
CA ILE A 225 5.40 -24.88 -0.17
C ILE A 225 6.09 -26.10 -0.75
N GLY A 226 7.28 -25.91 -1.30
CA GLY A 226 8.03 -27.02 -1.89
C GLY A 226 9.52 -26.81 -1.85
N MET A 227 10.24 -27.68 -2.53
CA MET A 227 11.70 -27.67 -2.54
C MET A 227 12.29 -27.78 -3.94
N ILE A 228 13.53 -27.32 -4.08
CA ILE A 228 14.37 -27.55 -5.25
C ILE A 228 15.61 -28.30 -4.76
N VAL A 229 15.78 -29.52 -5.26
CA VAL A 229 16.94 -30.37 -5.01
C VAL A 229 18.09 -29.92 -5.91
N ASP A 230 19.32 -30.07 -5.43
CA ASP A 230 20.53 -29.50 -6.02
C ASP A 230 20.36 -28.05 -6.50
N SER A 231 19.73 -27.22 -5.69
CA SER A 231 19.47 -25.79 -5.99
C SER A 231 20.72 -24.95 -6.31
N GLY A 232 21.92 -25.46 -6.03
CA GLY A 232 23.19 -24.85 -6.43
C GLY A 232 23.68 -25.26 -7.82
N ASN A 233 23.02 -26.21 -8.48
CA ASN A 233 23.39 -26.83 -9.75
C ASN A 233 24.86 -27.29 -9.73
N VAL A 234 25.26 -27.97 -8.64
CA VAL A 234 26.64 -28.36 -8.37
C VAL A 234 26.88 -29.81 -8.78
N VAL A 235 25.88 -30.68 -8.61
CA VAL A 235 25.92 -32.07 -9.07
C VAL A 235 25.53 -32.04 -10.55
N ALA A 236 26.34 -32.66 -11.41
CA ALA A 236 25.96 -32.85 -12.80
C ALA A 236 25.01 -34.05 -12.88
N GLU A 237 23.80 -33.83 -13.39
CA GLU A 237 22.72 -34.80 -13.34
C GLU A 237 22.35 -35.34 -14.72
N ALA A 238 21.70 -36.51 -14.74
CA ALA A 238 21.15 -37.11 -15.93
C ALA A 238 20.05 -36.19 -16.48
N ASN A 239 19.25 -35.64 -15.58
CA ASN A 239 18.22 -34.69 -15.89
C ASN A 239 18.33 -33.53 -14.89
N GLU A 240 18.49 -32.31 -15.40
CA GLU A 240 18.60 -31.09 -14.56
C GLU A 240 17.23 -30.40 -14.39
N THR A 241 16.18 -31.02 -14.90
CA THR A 241 14.84 -30.41 -14.94
C THR A 241 13.84 -31.05 -13.98
N ASN A 242 14.18 -32.21 -13.41
CA ASN A 242 13.36 -32.97 -12.45
C ASN A 242 13.83 -32.80 -10.99
N ASN A 243 14.88 -32.03 -10.75
CA ASN A 243 15.28 -31.55 -9.42
C ASN A 243 14.29 -30.50 -8.88
N ARG A 244 13.41 -30.00 -9.77
CA ARG A 244 12.21 -29.20 -9.47
C ARG A 244 10.98 -29.80 -10.16
N ASN A 245 9.84 -29.75 -9.49
CA ASN A 245 8.48 -29.92 -10.03
C ASN A 245 8.31 -31.04 -11.09
N ARG A 246 8.03 -32.27 -10.65
CA ARG A 246 7.57 -33.36 -11.54
C ARG A 246 6.09 -33.21 -11.97
N GLY A 247 5.36 -32.22 -11.45
CA GLY A 247 3.93 -32.03 -11.75
C GLY A 247 2.99 -33.04 -11.09
N ASP A 248 3.53 -34.01 -10.34
CA ASP A 248 2.82 -35.16 -9.78
C ASP A 248 2.44 -35.02 -8.28
N LEU A 249 2.47 -33.81 -7.70
CA LEU A 249 2.12 -33.53 -6.29
C LEU A 249 3.08 -34.14 -5.24
N ILE A 250 4.30 -34.54 -5.63
CA ILE A 250 5.23 -35.27 -4.74
C ILE A 250 6.26 -34.35 -4.06
N ASP A 251 6.51 -33.17 -4.60
CA ASP A 251 7.61 -32.25 -4.24
C ASP A 251 7.15 -30.84 -3.82
N ARG A 252 5.83 -30.65 -3.71
CA ARG A 252 5.20 -29.50 -3.05
C ARG A 252 4.00 -29.96 -2.23
N ASP A 253 3.65 -29.17 -1.25
CA ASP A 253 2.44 -29.29 -0.47
C ASP A 253 1.56 -28.05 -0.63
N ALA A 254 0.24 -28.23 -0.72
CA ALA A 254 -0.71 -27.15 -0.93
C ALA A 254 -1.38 -26.80 0.41
N VAL A 255 -0.98 -25.68 1.01
CA VAL A 255 -1.33 -25.33 2.39
C VAL A 255 -2.28 -24.14 2.43
N LEU A 256 -3.31 -24.24 3.26
CA LEU A 256 -4.16 -23.09 3.57
C LEU A 256 -3.43 -22.15 4.54
N ILE A 257 -3.19 -20.90 4.10
CA ILE A 257 -2.55 -19.86 4.91
C ILE A 257 -3.53 -18.73 5.20
N THR A 258 -3.58 -18.34 6.48
CA THR A 258 -4.44 -17.27 7.00
C THR A 258 -3.65 -16.19 7.74
N GLY A 259 -4.28 -15.08 8.12
CA GLY A 259 -3.62 -13.98 8.82
C GLY A 259 -2.54 -13.28 7.99
N THR A 260 -2.69 -13.26 6.66
CA THR A 260 -1.67 -12.73 5.73
C THR A 260 -1.64 -11.21 5.62
N GLN A 261 -2.70 -10.54 6.08
CA GLN A 261 -2.87 -9.09 6.02
C GLN A 261 -2.86 -8.51 7.42
N LYS A 262 -2.38 -7.27 7.54
CA LYS A 262 -2.47 -6.45 8.74
C LYS A 262 -3.24 -5.16 8.45
N ALA A 263 -3.61 -4.45 9.51
CA ALA A 263 -4.02 -3.06 9.42
C ALA A 263 -2.79 -2.16 9.18
N ASP A 264 -3.00 -0.93 8.75
CA ASP A 264 -1.94 0.07 8.58
C ASP A 264 -2.53 1.46 8.82
N LEU A 265 -2.46 1.95 10.04
CA LEU A 265 -3.04 3.20 10.49
C LEU A 265 -2.08 4.36 10.23
N LEU A 266 -2.61 5.40 9.59
CA LEU A 266 -1.88 6.61 9.27
C LEU A 266 -2.78 7.84 9.48
N ALA A 267 -2.24 8.88 10.12
CA ALA A 267 -2.87 10.20 10.13
C ALA A 267 -2.77 10.83 8.73
N THR A 268 -3.90 11.26 8.18
CA THR A 268 -3.97 11.91 6.86
C THR A 268 -4.37 13.39 6.93
N LEU A 269 -4.84 13.85 8.10
CA LEU A 269 -5.14 15.24 8.41
C LEU A 269 -4.91 15.48 9.91
N GLY A 270 -4.35 16.64 10.24
CA GLY A 270 -4.31 17.22 11.59
C GLY A 270 -4.31 18.73 11.46
N ASN A 271 -5.36 19.40 11.94
CA ASN A 271 -5.56 20.85 11.71
C ASN A 271 -6.29 21.49 12.89
N VAL A 272 -5.83 22.66 13.34
CA VAL A 272 -6.54 23.52 14.28
C VAL A 272 -7.45 24.44 13.46
N ILE A 273 -8.76 24.42 13.72
CA ILE A 273 -9.73 25.13 12.86
C ILE A 273 -9.55 26.66 12.92
N LEU A 274 -9.07 27.19 14.05
CA LEU A 274 -8.91 28.63 14.28
C LEU A 274 -7.60 28.94 14.99
N GLU A 275 -6.89 29.96 14.51
CA GLU A 275 -5.64 30.45 15.10
C GLU A 275 -5.61 31.99 15.13
N PRO A 276 -4.86 32.61 16.06
CA PRO A 276 -4.09 32.01 17.15
C PRO A 276 -4.97 31.49 18.29
N GLN A 277 -4.40 30.67 19.18
CA GLN A 277 -5.05 30.18 20.41
C GLN A 277 -4.44 30.80 21.67
N ASN A 278 -5.22 30.89 22.74
CA ASN A 278 -4.77 31.44 24.02
C ASN A 278 -4.47 30.32 25.02
N ALA A 279 -3.44 30.49 25.84
CA ALA A 279 -3.17 29.52 26.90
C ALA A 279 -4.40 29.31 27.81
N GLY A 280 -4.84 28.07 27.97
CA GLY A 280 -6.04 27.70 28.72
C GLY A 280 -7.35 27.69 27.91
N SER A 281 -7.34 28.10 26.63
CA SER A 281 -8.52 28.02 25.77
C SER A 281 -8.88 26.58 25.43
N THR A 282 -10.15 26.37 25.10
CA THR A 282 -10.61 25.18 24.40
C THR A 282 -10.69 25.49 22.90
N PHE A 283 -10.19 24.61 22.06
CA PHE A 283 -10.19 24.73 20.61
C PHE A 283 -10.60 23.42 19.95
N THR A 284 -11.09 23.49 18.72
CA THR A 284 -11.46 22.30 17.94
C THR A 284 -10.29 21.89 17.03
N PHE A 285 -9.92 20.62 17.12
CA PHE A 285 -8.91 19.97 16.29
C PHE A 285 -9.58 19.01 15.31
N GLU A 286 -9.30 19.16 14.02
CA GLU A 286 -9.71 18.27 12.95
C GLU A 286 -8.64 17.22 12.69
N PHE A 287 -9.06 15.97 12.49
CA PHE A 287 -8.17 14.88 12.13
C PHE A 287 -8.85 13.85 11.25
N ASP A 288 -8.07 13.15 10.43
CA ASP A 288 -8.50 12.00 9.63
C ASP A 288 -7.47 10.89 9.78
N ILE A 289 -7.95 9.66 9.92
CA ILE A 289 -7.12 8.47 10.06
C ILE A 289 -7.51 7.50 8.96
N SER A 290 -6.51 7.06 8.20
CA SER A 290 -6.66 6.04 7.17
C SER A 290 -6.09 4.71 7.66
N ASN A 291 -6.83 3.63 7.42
CA ASN A 291 -6.32 2.26 7.44
C ASN A 291 -5.97 1.85 6.00
N GLN A 292 -4.68 1.90 5.66
CA GLN A 292 -4.14 1.47 4.36
C GLN A 292 -3.93 -0.04 4.29
N GLY A 293 -4.12 -0.75 5.41
CA GLY A 293 -3.96 -2.18 5.52
C GLY A 293 -5.17 -2.97 5.01
N GLY A 294 -4.92 -4.24 4.68
CA GLY A 294 -5.94 -5.17 4.21
C GLY A 294 -6.86 -5.73 5.30
N LEU A 295 -6.51 -5.52 6.57
CA LEU A 295 -7.30 -5.99 7.72
C LEU A 295 -8.01 -4.82 8.41
N ALA A 296 -9.28 -5.01 8.77
CA ALA A 296 -9.99 -4.06 9.62
C ALA A 296 -9.40 -4.08 11.04
N THR A 297 -9.40 -2.93 11.71
CA THR A 297 -8.88 -2.81 13.07
C THR A 297 -9.93 -3.20 14.11
N GLY A 298 -9.45 -3.58 15.30
CA GLY A 298 -10.25 -3.48 16.52
C GLY A 298 -10.32 -2.03 17.02
N ALA A 299 -10.72 -1.86 18.28
CA ALA A 299 -10.70 -0.55 18.90
C ALA A 299 -9.25 -0.10 19.20
N PHE A 300 -8.96 1.18 18.98
CA PHE A 300 -7.66 1.78 19.26
C PHE A 300 -7.81 3.22 19.74
N ASP A 301 -6.83 3.67 20.51
CA ASP A 301 -6.80 5.02 21.09
C ASP A 301 -6.03 5.98 20.21
N VAL A 302 -6.53 7.22 20.14
CA VAL A 302 -5.85 8.36 19.51
C VAL A 302 -5.61 9.38 20.61
N GLN A 303 -4.34 9.71 20.83
CA GLN A 303 -3.91 10.69 21.82
C GLN A 303 -3.47 11.98 21.15
N PHE A 304 -3.82 13.11 21.75
CA PHE A 304 -3.54 14.45 21.23
C PHE A 304 -2.54 15.14 22.13
N TYR A 305 -1.50 15.71 21.55
CA TYR A 305 -0.36 16.27 22.27
C TYR A 305 -0.04 17.67 21.79
N LEU A 306 0.44 18.49 22.72
CA LEU A 306 1.03 19.80 22.49
C LEU A 306 2.54 19.72 22.71
N SER A 307 3.31 20.08 21.69
CA SER A 307 4.77 20.08 21.70
C SER A 307 5.35 21.48 21.48
N SER A 308 6.57 21.67 21.99
CA SER A 308 7.38 22.88 21.75
C SER A 308 8.27 22.76 20.50
N ASN A 309 8.21 21.62 19.81
CA ASN A 309 8.93 21.37 18.57
C ASN A 309 8.06 20.56 17.60
N SER A 310 8.48 20.47 16.35
CA SER A 310 7.71 19.83 15.27
C SER A 310 7.64 18.30 15.34
N THR A 311 8.06 17.69 16.46
CA THR A 311 7.97 16.25 16.71
C THR A 311 6.98 16.00 17.84
N ILE A 312 5.93 15.22 17.56
CA ILE A 312 4.96 14.79 18.55
C ILE A 312 5.35 13.42 19.11
N SER A 313 5.36 13.31 20.44
CA SER A 313 5.85 12.17 21.19
C SER A 313 5.12 12.04 22.53
N THR A 314 5.29 10.90 23.20
CA THR A 314 4.69 10.67 24.54
C THR A 314 5.35 11.49 25.65
N SER A 315 6.45 12.18 25.39
CA SER A 315 7.06 13.14 26.32
C SER A 315 6.44 14.54 26.27
N ASP A 316 5.60 14.80 25.27
CA ASP A 316 4.93 16.08 25.10
C ASP A 316 3.69 16.21 26.01
N GLN A 317 3.09 17.40 26.04
CA GLN A 317 1.96 17.66 26.91
C GLN A 317 0.68 17.05 26.35
N LEU A 318 0.16 16.01 27.01
CA LEU A 318 -1.12 15.39 26.63
C LEU A 318 -2.27 16.38 26.82
N LEU A 319 -3.06 16.59 25.75
CA LEU A 319 -4.26 17.43 25.75
C LEU A 319 -5.54 16.60 25.89
N GLY A 320 -5.55 15.39 25.34
CA GLY A 320 -6.75 14.55 25.35
C GLY A 320 -6.53 13.18 24.74
N THR A 321 -7.56 12.34 24.86
CA THR A 321 -7.60 10.99 24.27
C THR A 321 -9.00 10.71 23.77
N THR A 322 -9.10 10.08 22.61
CA THR A 322 -10.35 9.52 22.08
C THR A 322 -10.12 8.07 21.66
N THR A 323 -11.18 7.27 21.60
CA THR A 323 -11.11 5.86 21.18
C THR A 323 -11.98 5.67 19.95
N LEU A 324 -11.39 5.11 18.89
CA LEU A 324 -12.13 4.64 17.72
C LEU A 324 -12.46 3.16 17.91
N SER A 325 -13.70 2.76 17.63
CA SER A 325 -14.18 1.40 17.88
C SER A 325 -13.68 0.38 16.86
N SER A 326 -13.55 0.80 15.60
CA SER A 326 -12.90 0.06 14.53
C SER A 326 -12.72 0.97 13.31
N LEU A 327 -11.81 0.58 12.41
CA LEU A 327 -11.66 1.16 11.09
C LEU A 327 -11.54 0.05 10.05
N SER A 328 -12.37 0.11 9.00
CA SER A 328 -12.40 -0.94 7.97
C SER A 328 -11.09 -0.96 7.17
N ALA A 329 -10.74 -2.12 6.62
CA ALA A 329 -9.59 -2.24 5.72
C ALA A 329 -9.72 -1.28 4.53
N ASN A 330 -8.60 -0.68 4.10
CA ASN A 330 -8.53 0.24 2.96
C ASN A 330 -9.56 1.39 3.02
N SER A 331 -9.78 1.97 4.20
CA SER A 331 -10.77 3.05 4.41
C SER A 331 -10.20 4.18 5.26
N SER A 332 -10.90 5.31 5.35
CA SER A 332 -10.59 6.38 6.30
C SER A 332 -11.80 6.73 7.15
N THR A 333 -11.54 7.36 8.30
CA THR A 333 -12.60 7.89 9.15
C THR A 333 -13.36 9.03 8.48
N GLY A 334 -12.71 9.71 7.52
CA GLY A 334 -13.09 11.05 7.10
C GLY A 334 -12.69 12.06 8.19
N THR A 335 -12.96 13.34 7.94
CA THR A 335 -12.68 14.39 8.92
C THR A 335 -13.54 14.20 10.17
N LEU A 336 -12.87 13.96 11.29
CA LEU A 336 -13.42 13.98 12.64
C LEU A 336 -12.95 15.24 13.37
N THR A 337 -13.70 15.65 14.40
CA THR A 337 -13.35 16.77 15.27
C THR A 337 -13.27 16.34 16.72
N VAL A 338 -12.39 16.99 17.48
CA VAL A 338 -12.32 16.87 18.94
C VAL A 338 -12.05 18.23 19.56
N ASP A 339 -12.71 18.54 20.67
CA ASP A 339 -12.42 19.73 21.45
C ASP A 339 -11.31 19.43 22.46
N LEU A 340 -10.21 20.18 22.39
CA LEU A 340 -9.03 20.04 23.24
C LEU A 340 -8.83 21.31 24.06
N THR A 341 -8.25 21.20 25.25
CA THR A 341 -7.99 22.35 26.12
C THR A 341 -6.49 22.54 26.32
N LEU A 342 -5.98 23.71 26.00
CA LEU A 342 -4.57 24.06 26.19
C LEU A 342 -4.23 24.17 27.69
N PRO A 343 -2.97 23.93 28.08
CA PRO A 343 -2.52 24.19 29.44
C PRO A 343 -2.79 25.64 29.84
N GLY A 344 -3.21 25.85 31.10
CA GLY A 344 -3.51 27.20 31.60
C GLY A 344 -2.32 28.16 31.48
N ILE A 345 -2.58 29.46 31.53
CA ILE A 345 -1.57 30.53 31.34
C ILE A 345 -0.34 30.42 32.26
N ASN A 346 -0.49 29.79 33.44
CA ASN A 346 0.60 29.60 34.42
C ASN A 346 1.28 28.22 34.33
N ASP A 347 0.93 27.39 33.34
CA ASP A 347 1.55 26.08 33.18
C ASP A 347 3.03 26.21 32.83
N SER A 348 3.85 25.35 33.44
CA SER A 348 5.30 25.32 33.23
C SER A 348 5.72 24.86 31.84
N PHE A 349 4.80 24.26 31.07
CA PHE A 349 5.02 23.87 29.69
C PHE A 349 5.40 25.07 28.80
N TRP A 350 4.79 26.23 29.04
CA TRP A 350 4.93 27.41 28.19
C TRP A 350 6.33 28.03 28.29
N GLN A 351 6.98 28.23 27.15
CA GLN A 351 8.30 28.89 27.03
C GLN A 351 8.19 30.38 26.63
N GLY A 352 6.96 30.89 26.48
CA GLY A 352 6.64 32.25 26.03
C GLY A 352 5.53 32.24 24.99
N ASP A 353 5.23 33.42 24.44
CA ASP A 353 4.41 33.54 23.23
C ASP A 353 5.17 32.94 22.05
N GLY A 354 4.47 32.27 21.12
CA GLY A 354 5.11 31.73 19.92
C GLY A 354 4.38 30.54 19.31
N THR A 355 5.04 29.92 18.33
CA THR A 355 4.53 28.73 17.64
C THR A 355 4.79 27.48 18.47
N TYR A 356 3.73 26.72 18.72
CA TYR A 356 3.73 25.37 19.27
C TYR A 356 3.14 24.42 18.24
N TYR A 357 3.09 23.13 18.56
CA TYR A 357 2.68 22.10 17.61
C TYR A 357 1.63 21.20 18.26
N VAL A 358 0.47 21.05 17.63
CA VAL A 358 -0.58 20.12 18.09
C VAL A 358 -0.67 18.98 17.10
N GLY A 359 -0.55 17.74 17.59
CA GLY A 359 -0.70 16.58 16.72
C GLY A 359 -1.13 15.33 17.45
N THR A 360 -1.13 14.22 16.72
CA THR A 360 -1.72 12.96 17.17
C THR A 360 -0.69 11.84 17.27
N LEU A 361 -0.92 10.93 18.22
CA LEU A 361 -0.33 9.59 18.23
C LEU A 361 -1.48 8.58 18.14
N ILE A 362 -1.48 7.81 17.07
CA ILE A 362 -2.49 6.80 16.77
C ILE A 362 -2.03 5.46 17.35
N ASP A 363 -2.99 4.71 17.89
CA ASP A 363 -2.76 3.43 18.54
C ASP A 363 -1.60 3.47 19.55
N SER A 364 -1.56 4.54 20.36
CA SER A 364 -0.51 4.75 21.38
C SER A 364 -0.36 3.59 22.39
N GLY A 365 -1.39 2.76 22.52
CA GLY A 365 -1.40 1.54 23.33
C GLY A 365 -0.89 0.29 22.62
N ASN A 366 -0.55 0.36 21.33
CA ASN A 366 -0.14 -0.75 20.47
C ASN A 366 -1.19 -1.89 20.49
N ALA A 367 -2.48 -1.54 20.45
CA ALA A 367 -3.59 -2.47 20.54
C ALA A 367 -3.93 -3.13 19.19
N VAL A 368 -3.52 -2.51 18.08
CA VAL A 368 -3.66 -3.02 16.73
C VAL A 368 -2.29 -3.50 16.25
N ASP A 369 -2.23 -4.69 15.67
CA ASP A 369 -1.00 -5.19 15.04
C ASP A 369 -0.96 -4.72 13.58
N GLU A 370 0.03 -3.90 13.25
CA GLU A 370 0.07 -3.14 12.00
C GLU A 370 1.17 -3.64 11.04
N SER A 371 1.00 -3.44 9.73
CA SER A 371 2.06 -3.70 8.74
C SER A 371 3.21 -2.71 8.87
N ASN A 372 2.94 -1.52 9.43
CA ASN A 372 3.93 -0.50 9.69
C ASN A 372 3.69 0.17 11.05
N GLU A 373 4.46 -0.21 12.05
CA GLU A 373 4.34 0.34 13.42
C GLU A 373 4.99 1.74 13.58
N THR A 374 5.30 2.42 12.48
CA THR A 374 6.12 3.64 12.51
C THR A 374 5.50 4.85 11.82
N ASN A 375 4.38 4.68 11.13
CA ASN A 375 3.62 5.72 10.44
C ASN A 375 2.31 6.11 11.15
N ASN A 376 2.03 5.50 12.31
CA ASN A 376 1.01 5.90 13.27
C ASN A 376 1.49 7.02 14.24
N ARG A 377 2.69 7.56 14.02
CA ARG A 377 3.31 8.65 14.80
C ARG A 377 3.93 9.72 13.90
N ASN A 378 3.99 10.95 14.41
CA ASN A 378 4.49 12.12 13.69
C ASN A 378 5.94 11.94 13.15
N ARG A 379 6.17 12.26 11.87
CA ARG A 379 7.50 12.24 11.21
C ARG A 379 8.01 13.61 10.72
N GLY A 380 7.37 14.72 11.10
CA GLY A 380 7.76 16.08 10.75
C GLY A 380 7.22 16.52 9.38
N LEU A 381 6.03 16.05 8.99
CA LEU A 381 5.32 16.44 7.77
C LEU A 381 3.97 17.04 8.17
N LEU A 382 3.57 18.19 7.61
CA LEU A 382 2.35 18.99 7.92
C LEU A 382 0.98 18.26 7.77
N LEU A 383 0.95 16.93 7.75
CA LEU A 383 -0.25 16.10 7.66
C LEU A 383 -0.64 15.49 9.01
N ASP A 384 0.28 15.40 9.98
CA ASP A 384 0.11 14.71 11.27
C ASP A 384 0.19 15.64 12.50
N TYR A 385 0.45 16.93 12.27
CA TYR A 385 0.36 18.02 13.25
C TYR A 385 0.04 19.34 12.54
N ASP A 386 -0.44 20.31 13.31
CA ASP A 386 -0.61 21.69 12.89
C ASP A 386 0.30 22.63 13.68
N ASP A 387 0.74 23.70 13.02
CA ASP A 387 1.42 24.80 13.68
C ASP A 387 0.35 25.58 14.46
N LEU A 388 0.58 25.85 15.74
CA LEU A 388 -0.35 26.58 16.58
C LEU A 388 0.33 27.82 17.14
N VAL A 389 -0.11 28.99 16.69
CA VAL A 389 0.33 30.25 17.31
C VAL A 389 -0.37 30.40 18.68
N VAL A 390 0.41 30.44 19.77
CA VAL A 390 -0.11 30.64 21.13
C VAL A 390 0.31 31.99 21.71
N ASN A 391 -0.69 32.73 22.20
CA ASN A 391 -0.51 33.97 22.94
C ASN A 391 -0.75 33.75 24.45
N LYS A 392 0.27 34.04 25.27
CA LYS A 392 0.27 33.98 26.75
C LYS A 392 -0.05 35.35 27.38
N THR A 393 -0.23 36.39 26.58
CA THR A 393 -0.43 37.79 27.01
C THR A 393 -1.86 38.32 26.83
N ALA A 394 -2.78 37.54 26.24
CA ALA A 394 -4.16 37.93 25.99
C ALA A 394 -4.91 38.31 27.28
N GLN A 395 -5.42 39.55 27.35
CA GLN A 395 -6.38 39.95 28.37
C GLN A 395 -7.73 39.32 28.02
N ILE A 396 -8.23 38.44 28.89
CA ILE A 396 -9.54 37.79 28.73
C ILE A 396 -10.50 38.43 29.73
N GLY A 397 -11.67 38.83 29.26
CA GLY A 397 -12.81 39.24 30.07
C GLY A 397 -13.34 38.14 30.99
N ARG A 398 -14.35 38.45 31.78
CA ARG A 398 -15.03 37.55 32.71
C ARG A 398 -16.34 37.08 32.08
N ARG A 399 -17.36 36.79 32.89
CA ARG A 399 -18.70 36.41 32.41
C ARG A 399 -19.73 37.50 32.75
N GLU A 400 -19.22 38.69 33.04
CA GLU A 400 -19.91 39.90 33.47
C GLU A 400 -19.41 41.00 32.54
N ASN A 401 -20.14 42.11 32.46
CA ASN A 401 -19.74 43.29 31.69
C ASN A 401 -18.33 43.75 32.09
N ASP A 402 -17.45 43.86 31.10
CA ASP A 402 -16.05 44.25 31.27
C ASP A 402 -15.75 45.59 30.60
N ASP A 403 -15.01 46.45 31.30
CA ASP A 403 -14.41 47.66 30.73
C ASP A 403 -12.96 47.34 30.33
N PHE A 404 -12.70 47.15 29.03
CA PHE A 404 -11.34 46.96 28.50
C PHE A 404 -10.78 48.26 27.91
N ILE A 405 -9.56 48.60 28.32
CA ILE A 405 -8.79 49.70 27.76
C ILE A 405 -7.41 49.17 27.38
N GLY A 406 -7.16 49.09 26.08
CA GLY A 406 -5.90 48.73 25.44
C GLY A 406 -4.81 49.79 25.61
N THR A 407 -3.72 49.61 24.89
CA THR A 407 -2.49 50.39 24.99
C THR A 407 -2.20 51.15 23.70
N ASP A 408 -0.97 51.64 23.52
CA ASP A 408 -0.52 52.21 22.23
C ASP A 408 0.17 51.14 21.35
N ALA A 409 0.15 49.87 21.76
CA ALA A 409 0.72 48.74 21.05
C ALA A 409 -0.38 47.79 20.59
N ALA A 410 -0.08 46.91 19.62
CA ALA A 410 -1.03 45.91 19.14
C ALA A 410 -1.51 45.01 20.29
N ASP A 411 -2.81 45.04 20.56
CA ASP A 411 -3.49 44.35 21.64
C ASP A 411 -4.42 43.24 21.12
N PHE A 412 -4.63 42.21 21.95
CA PHE A 412 -5.66 41.20 21.76
C PHE A 412 -6.55 41.16 22.99
N PHE A 413 -7.87 41.26 22.78
CA PHE A 413 -8.87 41.16 23.84
C PHE A 413 -10.06 40.28 23.42
N GLN A 414 -10.61 39.54 24.39
CA GLN A 414 -11.86 38.79 24.25
C GLN A 414 -12.74 38.93 25.49
N GLY A 415 -13.91 39.55 25.35
CA GLY A 415 -14.86 39.86 26.44
C GLY A 415 -15.66 38.65 26.98
N LEU A 416 -15.89 37.63 26.14
CA LEU A 416 -16.61 36.38 26.45
C LEU A 416 -18.12 36.51 26.64
N ARG A 417 -18.60 36.99 27.79
CA ARG A 417 -20.03 37.15 28.10
C ARG A 417 -20.21 38.40 28.93
N GLY A 418 -21.28 39.13 28.65
CA GLY A 418 -21.50 40.44 29.24
C GLY A 418 -21.80 41.42 28.12
N ASP A 419 -22.29 42.59 28.48
CA ASP A 419 -22.35 43.73 27.56
C ASP A 419 -21.07 44.53 27.85
N ASP A 420 -20.06 44.40 26.99
CA ASP A 420 -18.67 44.80 27.24
C ASP A 420 -18.33 46.14 26.56
N ASP A 421 -17.58 47.00 27.28
CA ASP A 421 -17.06 48.28 26.79
C ASP A 421 -15.56 48.12 26.43
N ILE A 422 -15.24 48.01 25.14
CA ILE A 422 -13.92 47.61 24.64
C ILE A 422 -13.26 48.72 23.83
N PHE A 423 -12.11 49.23 24.30
CA PHE A 423 -11.32 50.27 23.61
C PHE A 423 -9.90 49.79 23.33
N GLY A 424 -9.50 49.63 22.04
CA GLY A 424 -8.15 49.21 21.64
C GLY A 424 -7.07 50.29 21.81
N ASN A 425 -7.47 51.56 21.76
CA ASN A 425 -6.59 52.74 21.80
C ASN A 425 -5.68 52.88 20.58
N GLY A 426 -4.52 52.24 20.52
CA GLY A 426 -3.64 52.35 19.37
C GLY A 426 -2.73 51.14 19.22
N GLY A 427 -2.27 50.88 18.00
CA GLY A 427 -1.78 49.55 17.66
C GLY A 427 -2.71 48.94 16.62
N ASN A 428 -2.33 47.79 16.07
CA ASN A 428 -3.19 47.02 15.17
C ASN A 428 -3.80 45.90 16.00
N ASP A 429 -5.04 46.09 16.44
CA ASP A 429 -5.64 45.31 17.50
C ASP A 429 -6.53 44.19 16.98
N ILE A 430 -6.78 43.19 17.82
CA ILE A 430 -7.79 42.15 17.60
C ILE A 430 -8.72 42.14 18.81
N LEU A 431 -9.91 42.69 18.64
CA LEU A 431 -10.89 42.91 19.70
C LEU A 431 -12.13 42.07 19.43
N ARG A 432 -12.53 41.28 20.44
CA ARG A 432 -13.72 40.41 20.38
C ARG A 432 -14.64 40.72 21.56
N GLY A 433 -15.89 41.09 21.27
CA GLY A 433 -16.95 41.30 22.26
C GLY A 433 -17.30 39.98 22.95
N GLY A 434 -17.97 39.10 22.21
CA GLY A 434 -18.25 37.75 22.67
C GLY A 434 -19.74 37.46 22.70
N ARG A 435 -20.37 37.57 23.87
CA ARG A 435 -21.81 37.31 24.00
C ARG A 435 -22.46 38.36 24.88
N GLY A 436 -23.40 39.07 24.30
CA GLY A 436 -24.04 40.24 24.90
C GLY A 436 -23.91 41.40 23.93
N ASP A 437 -24.48 42.54 24.28
CA ASP A 437 -24.53 43.68 23.38
C ASP A 437 -23.30 44.57 23.66
N ASP A 438 -22.27 44.47 22.82
CA ASP A 438 -20.93 44.99 23.10
C ASP A 438 -20.65 46.33 22.37
N ASP A 439 -19.99 47.27 23.06
CA ASP A 439 -19.53 48.55 22.54
C ASP A 439 -18.01 48.46 22.24
N ILE A 440 -17.62 48.34 20.96
CA ILE A 440 -16.23 48.09 20.56
C ILE A 440 -15.65 49.21 19.69
N VAL A 441 -14.53 49.79 20.14
CA VAL A 441 -13.75 50.82 19.44
C VAL A 441 -12.31 50.33 19.21
N GLY A 442 -11.93 50.12 17.95
CA GLY A 442 -10.55 49.74 17.54
C GLY A 442 -9.53 50.80 17.94
N GLY A 443 -9.65 52.00 17.37
CA GLY A 443 -8.82 53.14 17.73
C GLY A 443 -7.84 53.51 16.63
N ARG A 444 -6.57 53.69 17.00
CA ARG A 444 -5.47 54.07 16.11
C ARG A 444 -4.65 52.85 15.68
N GLY A 445 -5.09 52.14 14.66
CA GLY A 445 -4.24 51.38 13.75
C GLY A 445 -5.09 50.71 12.70
N SER A 446 -4.65 49.57 12.20
CA SER A 446 -5.47 48.70 11.35
C SER A 446 -5.98 47.54 12.20
N ASP A 447 -7.24 47.62 12.60
CA ASP A 447 -7.82 46.80 13.65
C ASP A 447 -8.76 45.72 13.09
N ILE A 448 -8.89 44.62 13.82
CA ILE A 448 -9.93 43.62 13.63
C ILE A 448 -10.89 43.72 14.83
N VAL A 449 -12.09 44.21 14.57
CA VAL A 449 -13.15 44.44 15.56
C VAL A 449 -14.29 43.47 15.29
N ASN A 450 -14.62 42.62 16.26
CA ASN A 450 -15.62 41.56 16.10
C ASN A 450 -16.60 41.52 17.28
N GLY A 451 -17.89 41.78 17.03
CA GLY A 451 -18.96 41.74 18.04
C GLY A 451 -19.26 40.32 18.54
N GLU A 452 -19.27 39.36 17.62
CA GLU A 452 -19.62 37.94 17.83
C GLU A 452 -21.13 37.68 18.00
N ARG A 453 -21.72 37.76 19.20
CA ARG A 453 -23.16 37.45 19.36
C ARG A 453 -23.83 38.44 20.31
N GLY A 454 -24.66 39.27 19.75
CA GLY A 454 -25.48 40.28 20.41
C GLY A 454 -25.82 41.35 19.40
N ASP A 455 -26.47 42.41 19.87
CA ASP A 455 -26.70 43.59 19.03
C ASP A 455 -25.53 44.58 19.28
N ASP A 456 -24.45 44.47 18.51
CA ASP A 456 -23.17 45.10 18.83
C ASP A 456 -22.97 46.47 18.15
N PHE A 457 -22.22 47.37 18.80
CA PHE A 457 -21.84 48.67 18.27
C PHE A 457 -20.35 48.70 17.93
N LEU A 458 -20.02 48.82 16.64
CA LEU A 458 -18.66 48.63 16.15
C LEU A 458 -18.10 49.90 15.49
N VAL A 459 -16.93 50.33 15.96
CA VAL A 459 -16.16 51.46 15.41
C VAL A 459 -14.72 51.04 15.20
N GLY A 460 -14.19 51.19 13.97
CA GLY A 460 -12.78 50.89 13.70
C GLY A 460 -11.82 51.96 14.21
N VAL A 461 -12.22 53.23 14.12
CA VAL A 461 -11.31 54.38 14.31
C VAL A 461 -11.34 54.95 15.72
N ASP A 462 -10.31 55.73 16.06
CA ASP A 462 -10.30 56.58 17.24
C ASP A 462 -11.30 57.73 17.11
N THR A 463 -12.41 57.63 17.86
CA THR A 463 -13.49 58.62 17.86
C THR A 463 -13.12 59.97 18.49
N ALA A 464 -12.01 60.04 19.25
CA ALA A 464 -11.48 61.28 19.78
C ALA A 464 -10.66 62.07 18.74
N THR A 465 -10.28 61.45 17.62
CA THR A 465 -9.56 62.12 16.54
C THR A 465 -10.48 63.16 15.87
N THR A 466 -10.01 64.41 15.80
CA THR A 466 -10.83 65.55 15.34
C THR A 466 -10.65 65.91 13.86
N ILE A 467 -9.70 65.28 13.18
CA ILE A 467 -9.41 65.50 11.75
C ILE A 467 -9.12 64.14 11.13
N ASN A 468 -9.88 63.77 10.10
CA ASN A 468 -9.73 62.53 9.33
C ASN A 468 -9.54 61.25 10.19
N PRO A 469 -10.50 60.87 11.06
CA PRO A 469 -10.45 59.56 11.70
C PRO A 469 -10.41 58.45 10.65
N GLY A 470 -9.55 57.45 10.83
CA GLY A 470 -9.32 56.42 9.82
C GLY A 470 -8.20 56.72 8.83
N SER A 471 -7.55 57.89 8.90
CA SER A 471 -6.48 58.26 7.95
C SER A 471 -5.34 57.22 7.97
N ASN A 472 -5.05 56.65 6.80
CA ASN A 472 -4.08 55.57 6.61
C ASN A 472 -4.36 54.30 7.45
N GLN A 473 -5.64 54.02 7.72
CA GLN A 473 -6.10 52.85 8.47
C GLN A 473 -7.01 51.99 7.58
N ILE A 474 -6.86 50.68 7.70
CA ILE A 474 -7.78 49.70 7.13
C ILE A 474 -8.27 48.82 8.26
N ASP A 475 -9.53 49.00 8.64
CA ASP A 475 -10.14 48.29 9.76
C ASP A 475 -11.13 47.25 9.24
N ARG A 476 -11.15 46.08 9.87
CA ARG A 476 -12.10 45.00 9.56
C ARG A 476 -13.10 44.88 10.70
N LEU A 477 -14.35 45.23 10.40
CA LEU A 477 -15.48 45.17 11.32
C LEU A 477 -16.32 43.92 10.99
N ILE A 478 -16.62 43.13 12.01
CA ILE A 478 -17.36 41.88 11.92
C ILE A 478 -18.48 41.95 12.96
N GLY A 479 -19.74 41.91 12.52
CA GLY A 479 -20.90 41.98 13.41
C GLY A 479 -21.08 40.65 14.14
N GLY A 480 -21.32 39.60 13.36
CA GLY A 480 -21.62 38.27 13.87
C GLY A 480 -23.12 37.98 13.84
N LEU A 481 -23.67 37.54 14.98
CA LEU A 481 -25.08 37.17 15.11
C LEU A 481 -25.83 38.20 15.96
N GLY A 482 -26.74 38.95 15.34
CA GLY A 482 -27.62 39.92 15.99
C GLY A 482 -27.87 41.11 15.08
N ASP A 483 -28.56 42.12 15.58
CA ASP A 483 -28.80 43.37 14.85
C ASP A 483 -27.64 44.35 15.10
N ASP A 484 -26.55 44.23 14.33
CA ASP A 484 -25.31 44.96 14.57
C ASP A 484 -25.29 46.37 13.94
N THR A 485 -24.54 47.29 14.55
CA THR A 485 -24.41 48.67 14.07
C THR A 485 -22.94 49.05 13.81
N PHE A 486 -22.62 49.32 12.54
CA PHE A 486 -21.29 49.74 12.09
C PHE A 486 -21.21 51.27 11.93
N PHE A 487 -20.38 51.96 12.72
CA PHE A 487 -20.20 53.40 12.58
C PHE A 487 -19.04 53.76 11.67
N LEU A 488 -19.36 54.45 10.57
CA LEU A 488 -18.42 55.02 9.61
C LEU A 488 -18.44 56.57 9.64
N GLY A 489 -18.99 57.14 10.71
CA GLY A 489 -19.01 58.57 10.97
C GLY A 489 -19.76 58.88 12.26
N ASN A 490 -19.65 60.13 12.70
CA ASN A 490 -20.41 60.67 13.82
C ASN A 490 -21.15 61.97 13.42
N SER A 491 -21.78 62.65 14.37
CA SER A 491 -22.52 63.88 14.11
C SER A 491 -21.66 65.05 13.60
N ASN A 492 -20.33 64.97 13.75
CA ASN A 492 -19.40 66.03 13.36
C ASN A 492 -18.68 65.74 12.04
N GLN A 493 -18.38 64.48 11.71
CA GLN A 493 -17.57 64.12 10.54
C GLN A 493 -17.73 62.65 10.10
N SER A 494 -17.42 62.39 8.84
CA SER A 494 -17.23 61.04 8.27
C SER A 494 -15.86 60.46 8.66
N TYR A 495 -15.75 59.13 8.71
CA TYR A 495 -14.49 58.40 8.90
C TYR A 495 -13.96 57.91 7.54
N TYR A 496 -12.66 57.61 7.45
CA TYR A 496 -11.97 57.12 6.24
C TYR A 496 -12.21 58.01 5.02
N THR A 497 -11.88 59.30 5.15
CA THR A 497 -12.08 60.30 4.09
C THR A 497 -10.80 61.01 3.68
N ASP A 498 -9.64 60.47 4.08
CA ASP A 498 -8.37 61.11 3.77
C ASP A 498 -7.91 60.76 2.35
N THR A 499 -8.22 61.66 1.42
CA THR A 499 -7.84 61.53 0.00
C THR A 499 -6.32 61.46 -0.28
N THR A 500 -5.48 61.58 0.75
CA THR A 500 -4.02 61.48 0.64
C THR A 500 -3.44 60.13 1.08
N SER A 501 -4.26 59.25 1.66
CA SER A 501 -3.88 57.89 2.08
C SER A 501 -4.78 56.82 1.45
N THR A 502 -4.42 55.57 1.66
CA THR A 502 -5.30 54.43 1.41
C THR A 502 -5.93 54.03 2.73
N ASP A 503 -7.18 54.44 2.93
CA ASP A 503 -7.97 54.14 4.10
C ASP A 503 -9.38 53.70 3.71
N TYR A 504 -9.93 52.74 4.46
CA TYR A 504 -11.32 52.28 4.34
C TYR A 504 -11.64 51.26 5.42
N ALA A 505 -12.91 51.15 5.80
CA ALA A 505 -13.40 50.00 6.57
C ALA A 505 -13.75 48.81 5.67
N ILE A 506 -13.62 47.59 6.18
CA ILE A 506 -14.23 46.39 5.62
C ILE A 506 -15.31 45.94 6.60
N ILE A 507 -16.57 45.97 6.18
CA ILE A 507 -17.66 45.31 6.89
C ILE A 507 -17.75 43.90 6.34
N ALA A 508 -17.36 42.91 7.14
CA ALA A 508 -16.99 41.58 6.66
C ALA A 508 -18.17 40.64 6.39
N ASP A 509 -19.28 40.82 7.10
CA ASP A 509 -20.36 39.86 7.21
C ASP A 509 -21.75 40.50 7.28
N TYR A 510 -21.94 41.64 6.63
CA TYR A 510 -23.21 42.37 6.61
C TYR A 510 -24.42 41.46 6.30
N THR A 511 -25.41 41.47 7.18
CA THR A 511 -26.65 40.71 7.07
C THR A 511 -27.84 41.63 6.79
N ALA A 512 -28.46 41.48 5.62
CA ALA A 512 -29.53 42.37 5.18
C ALA A 512 -30.80 42.24 6.04
N GLY A 513 -31.20 43.35 6.66
CA GLY A 513 -32.42 43.43 7.48
C GLY A 513 -32.17 43.22 8.98
N GLU A 514 -30.94 42.90 9.36
CA GLU A 514 -30.45 42.84 10.75
C GLU A 514 -29.53 44.05 10.97
N ASP A 515 -28.47 44.16 10.15
CA ASP A 515 -27.40 45.14 10.37
C ASP A 515 -27.71 46.56 9.85
N LEU A 516 -27.14 47.55 10.56
CA LEU A 516 -27.21 48.97 10.26
C LEU A 516 -25.82 49.59 10.03
N ILE A 517 -25.65 50.30 8.92
CA ILE A 517 -24.45 51.09 8.63
C ILE A 517 -24.73 52.56 8.89
N VAL A 518 -23.99 53.19 9.82
CA VAL A 518 -24.21 54.58 10.21
C VAL A 518 -23.17 55.50 9.56
N LEU A 519 -23.67 56.50 8.84
CA LEU A 519 -22.86 57.49 8.11
C LEU A 519 -23.12 58.90 8.61
N HIS A 520 -22.16 59.81 8.43
CA HIS A 520 -22.36 61.23 8.72
C HIS A 520 -23.20 61.93 7.64
N GLY A 521 -24.17 62.77 8.04
CA GLY A 521 -24.86 63.70 7.15
C GLY A 521 -26.14 63.14 6.53
N ASN A 522 -26.12 62.85 5.22
CA ASN A 522 -27.30 62.29 4.54
C ASN A 522 -26.92 61.50 3.29
N ALA A 523 -27.86 60.67 2.83
CA ALA A 523 -27.72 59.77 1.68
C ALA A 523 -27.16 60.43 0.40
N ASN A 524 -27.46 61.70 0.13
CA ASN A 524 -26.99 62.37 -1.09
C ASN A 524 -25.49 62.65 -1.10
N SER A 525 -24.82 62.48 0.06
CA SER A 525 -23.37 62.69 0.18
C SER A 525 -22.56 61.46 -0.26
N TYR A 526 -23.23 60.32 -0.46
CA TYR A 526 -22.59 59.04 -0.72
C TYR A 526 -23.06 58.42 -2.03
N SER A 527 -22.26 57.47 -2.53
CA SER A 527 -22.64 56.61 -3.64
C SER A 527 -22.19 55.17 -3.36
N LEU A 528 -22.93 54.20 -3.90
CA LEU A 528 -22.57 52.79 -3.85
C LEU A 528 -21.97 52.38 -5.20
N GLY A 529 -20.93 51.55 -5.18
CA GLY A 529 -20.26 51.11 -6.40
C GLY A 529 -19.38 49.89 -6.19
N THR A 530 -18.68 49.49 -7.24
CA THR A 530 -17.70 48.40 -7.16
C THR A 530 -16.33 48.97 -6.74
N PRO A 531 -15.66 48.41 -5.72
CA PRO A 531 -14.29 48.78 -5.38
C PRO A 531 -13.33 48.63 -6.56
N ALA A 532 -12.22 49.37 -6.54
CA ALA A 532 -11.20 49.30 -7.59
C ALA A 532 -10.58 47.90 -7.69
N ALA A 533 -10.11 47.53 -8.88
CA ALA A 533 -9.47 46.22 -9.09
C ALA A 533 -8.23 46.06 -8.19
N GLY A 534 -8.18 44.93 -7.46
CA GLY A 534 -7.12 44.64 -6.47
C GLY A 534 -7.54 44.86 -5.02
N LEU A 535 -8.68 45.51 -4.78
CA LEU A 535 -9.29 45.60 -3.45
C LEU A 535 -10.21 44.38 -3.17
N PRO A 536 -10.54 44.12 -1.89
CA PRO A 536 -11.51 43.09 -1.52
C PRO A 536 -12.83 43.22 -2.28
N SER A 537 -13.43 42.08 -2.64
CA SER A 537 -14.74 42.05 -3.28
C SER A 537 -15.85 42.48 -2.32
N GLY A 538 -16.81 43.25 -2.82
CA GLY A 538 -17.96 43.73 -2.06
C GLY A 538 -18.62 44.93 -2.73
N THR A 539 -19.54 45.56 -2.01
CA THR A 539 -20.15 46.85 -2.40
C THR A 539 -19.40 47.97 -1.70
N GLY A 540 -18.72 48.82 -2.48
CA GLY A 540 -18.02 49.99 -1.96
C GLY A 540 -18.98 51.14 -1.65
N ILE A 541 -18.77 51.78 -0.50
CA ILE A 541 -19.40 53.05 -0.10
C ILE A 541 -18.39 54.15 -0.37
N PHE A 542 -18.78 55.15 -1.16
CA PHE A 542 -17.92 56.25 -1.56
C PHE A 542 -18.49 57.59 -1.12
N GLN A 543 -17.64 58.50 -0.64
CA GLN A 543 -17.96 59.91 -0.47
C GLN A 543 -17.19 60.72 -1.52
N GLY A 544 -17.90 61.22 -2.54
CA GLY A 544 -17.23 61.73 -3.75
C GLY A 544 -16.49 60.60 -4.48
N ASN A 545 -15.16 60.71 -4.60
CA ASN A 545 -14.31 59.67 -5.19
C ASN A 545 -13.56 58.83 -4.14
N GLU A 546 -13.72 59.16 -2.86
CA GLU A 546 -13.01 58.49 -1.77
C GLU A 546 -13.76 57.25 -1.32
N LEU A 547 -13.04 56.14 -1.09
CA LEU A 547 -13.62 54.87 -0.65
C LEU A 547 -13.69 54.88 0.88
N VAL A 548 -14.90 54.94 1.43
CA VAL A 548 -15.11 54.95 2.88
C VAL A 548 -15.12 53.52 3.44
N ALA A 549 -15.79 52.60 2.74
CA ALA A 549 -15.88 51.22 3.17
C ALA A 549 -16.16 50.24 2.03
N ILE A 550 -15.83 48.96 2.25
CA ILE A 550 -16.24 47.83 1.43
C ILE A 550 -17.15 46.95 2.28
N VAL A 551 -18.39 46.78 1.84
CA VAL A 551 -19.38 45.93 2.49
C VAL A 551 -19.38 44.56 1.82
N GLN A 552 -19.18 43.52 2.61
CA GLN A 552 -19.22 42.10 2.24
C GLN A 552 -20.43 41.45 2.92
N GLY A 553 -20.91 40.29 2.45
CA GLY A 553 -22.15 39.67 2.94
C GLY A 553 -23.33 39.88 1.98
N ASP A 554 -24.56 40.00 2.50
CA ASP A 554 -25.78 40.16 1.72
C ASP A 554 -25.98 41.61 1.24
N THR A 555 -25.20 41.99 0.23
CA THR A 555 -25.15 43.36 -0.27
C THR A 555 -26.03 43.62 -1.50
N ALA A 556 -26.76 42.61 -1.97
CA ALA A 556 -27.48 42.67 -3.25
C ALA A 556 -28.61 43.71 -3.28
N ALA A 557 -29.20 44.01 -2.10
CA ALA A 557 -30.30 44.96 -1.93
C ALA A 557 -29.89 46.28 -1.23
N LEU A 558 -28.59 46.51 -1.00
CA LEU A 558 -28.11 47.73 -0.36
C LEU A 558 -28.52 48.97 -1.16
N SER A 559 -29.11 49.93 -0.45
CA SER A 559 -29.54 51.21 -1.02
C SER A 559 -29.41 52.29 0.04
N LEU A 560 -28.79 53.42 -0.29
CA LEU A 560 -28.57 54.54 0.63
C LEU A 560 -29.87 55.13 1.21
N THR A 561 -31.03 54.79 0.64
CA THR A 561 -32.35 55.23 1.15
C THR A 561 -33.16 54.10 1.79
N SER A 562 -32.60 52.90 1.95
CA SER A 562 -33.25 51.80 2.68
C SER A 562 -32.96 51.89 4.18
N GLY A 563 -33.56 50.98 4.97
CA GLY A 563 -33.29 50.87 6.41
C GLY A 563 -31.89 50.34 6.74
N ALA A 564 -31.09 49.94 5.75
CA ALA A 564 -29.71 49.48 5.94
C ALA A 564 -28.75 50.61 6.35
N PHE A 565 -29.14 51.87 6.16
CA PHE A 565 -28.31 53.04 6.44
C PHE A 565 -28.96 53.98 7.45
N GLY A 566 -28.20 54.30 8.50
CA GLY A 566 -28.48 55.38 9.43
C GLY A 566 -27.66 56.61 9.07
N TYR A 567 -28.18 57.81 9.37
CA TYR A 567 -27.46 59.06 9.15
C TYR A 567 -27.53 59.94 10.40
N LEU A 568 -26.37 60.43 10.84
CA LEU A 568 -26.20 61.29 12.01
C LEU A 568 -26.06 62.77 11.65
#